data_AF-A0A959BGF2-F1
#
_entry.id   AF-A0A959BGF2-F1
#
_cell.length_a   1.000
_cell.length_b   1.000
_cell.length_c   1.000
_cell.angle_alpha   90.00
_cell.angle_beta   90.00
_cell.angle_gamma   90.00
#
_symmetry.space_group_name_H-M   'P 1'
#
loop_
_entity.id
_entity.type
_entity.pdbx_description
1 polymer ?
#
loop_
_entity_poly.entity_id
_entity_poly.type
_entity_poly.pdbx_seq_one_letter_code
_entity_poly.pdbx_strand_id
1 'polypeptide(L)'
;TKKVTVKYNRSIDIGFMTIDALGISYVRTTSGSPPKTKGQVNLELEGTFLGVSKKMDWDPLNDAPPEVPGQGAAIFDLRYLGIGQHVAFTQAANVSSIKEVMDLLRGVIDENQRLVSADRSLKLRNPLEMFGDGSVISFSPESEWLVGLDVTLLKTLSLSVIFNDPAIYGLRIELYGKLAKNFAGLQFEILYQKISPTIGKYHVDLTLPDFVRHLQFGAVSVTLPIIVVDIFTNGDFKVDLGFPWNFSFARSFAIEVFPFTGAGGFYFNKLSAATATSTPVIPASRGVFTPVYEFGLGLRIGLGKTFNKGPLKAEISIVVEGIVEGVISWFNPADGSERSLYYKIGGGVAIVGRLYGEVDFGIISVSIEVIARAMIQFLIEVYQPILIDLTAEVSVKASVKIAFVRIRFSFSLTVKQSFTIPSPQKETAPWLT
;
A
#
# COMPACT_ATOMS: atom_id res chain seq x y z
N THR A 1 21.91 35.72 -4.55
CA THR A 1 20.78 34.96 -3.98
C THR A 1 20.08 34.21 -5.09
N LYS A 2 19.93 32.89 -4.98
CA LYS A 2 19.09 32.11 -5.92
C LYS A 2 17.77 31.83 -5.22
N LYS A 3 16.65 32.14 -5.88
CA LYS A 3 15.29 31.92 -5.37
C LYS A 3 14.50 31.10 -6.40
N VAL A 4 13.88 30.03 -5.95
CA VAL A 4 12.91 29.25 -6.72
C VAL A 4 11.57 29.37 -6.00
N THR A 5 10.49 29.56 -6.72
CA THR A 5 9.15 29.69 -6.12
C THR A 5 8.12 29.02 -7.00
N VAL A 6 7.33 28.14 -6.39
CA VAL A 6 6.16 27.52 -6.98
C VAL A 6 4.96 27.98 -6.16
N LYS A 7 4.01 28.67 -6.79
CA LYS A 7 2.75 29.07 -6.15
C LYS A 7 1.58 28.60 -6.98
N TYR A 8 0.63 27.97 -6.31
CA TYR A 8 -0.65 27.57 -6.86
C TYR A 8 -1.73 28.41 -6.18
N ASN A 9 -2.32 29.35 -6.92
CA ASN A 9 -3.31 30.29 -6.43
C ASN A 9 -4.68 30.00 -7.06
N ARG A 10 -5.27 28.86 -6.72
CA ARG A 10 -6.63 28.50 -7.11
C ARG A 10 -7.35 27.92 -5.90
N SER A 11 -8.59 28.38 -5.73
CA SER A 11 -9.47 27.88 -4.68
C SER A 11 -9.92 26.45 -5.00
N ILE A 12 -9.52 25.52 -4.15
CA ILE A 12 -9.97 24.12 -4.15
C ILE A 12 -10.90 23.96 -2.95
N ASP A 13 -12.19 23.79 -3.20
CA ASP A 13 -13.19 23.49 -2.18
C ASP A 13 -13.48 21.99 -2.15
N ILE A 14 -13.27 21.37 -0.99
CA ILE A 14 -13.59 19.95 -0.74
C ILE A 14 -14.74 19.79 0.27
N GLY A 15 -15.57 20.82 0.42
CA GLY A 15 -16.81 20.85 1.19
C GLY A 15 -16.65 21.14 2.69
N PHE A 16 -15.52 20.77 3.30
CA PHE A 16 -15.21 21.06 4.71
C PHE A 16 -13.95 21.92 4.89
N MET A 17 -13.22 22.18 3.80
CA MET A 17 -12.10 23.11 3.76
C MET A 17 -11.93 23.65 2.34
N THR A 18 -11.39 24.85 2.27
CA THR A 18 -11.03 25.53 1.02
C THR A 18 -9.53 25.82 1.08
N ILE A 19 -8.77 25.40 0.08
CA ILE A 19 -7.37 25.80 -0.10
C ILE A 19 -7.35 26.87 -1.17
N ASP A 20 -7.02 28.10 -0.79
CA ASP A 20 -7.03 29.26 -1.70
C ASP A 20 -5.65 29.51 -2.32
N ALA A 21 -4.57 29.22 -1.58
CA ALA A 21 -3.22 29.23 -2.11
C ALA A 21 -2.32 28.19 -1.43
N LEU A 22 -1.47 27.55 -2.22
CA LEU A 22 -0.35 26.75 -1.75
C LEU A 22 0.92 27.25 -2.42
N GLY A 23 1.91 27.67 -1.64
CA GLY A 23 3.17 28.22 -2.10
C GLY A 23 4.36 27.56 -1.45
N ILE A 24 5.40 27.31 -2.24
CA ILE A 24 6.71 26.87 -1.75
C ILE A 24 7.76 27.77 -2.37
N SER A 25 8.65 28.32 -1.56
CA SER A 25 9.84 29.00 -2.07
C SER A 25 11.10 28.49 -1.40
N TYR A 26 12.16 28.31 -2.17
CA TYR A 26 13.49 28.02 -1.65
C TYR A 26 14.41 29.19 -1.96
N VAL A 27 15.10 29.68 -0.94
CA VAL A 27 16.06 30.78 -1.04
C VAL A 27 17.41 30.31 -0.50
N ARG A 28 18.44 30.42 -1.34
CA ARG A 28 19.84 30.20 -0.92
C ARG A 28 20.56 31.54 -0.83
N THR A 29 20.97 31.89 0.40
CA THR A 29 21.78 33.08 0.69
C THR A 29 23.20 32.65 1.04
N THR A 30 24.18 33.38 0.51
CA THR A 30 25.60 33.18 0.84
C THR A 30 26.12 34.51 1.37
N SER A 31 26.59 34.54 2.62
CA SER A 31 27.12 35.76 3.25
C SER A 31 28.27 35.46 4.21
N GLY A 32 29.09 36.49 4.49
CA GLY A 32 30.23 36.41 5.42
C GLY A 32 31.57 36.03 4.77
N SER A 33 32.64 36.19 5.55
CA SER A 33 34.00 35.70 5.24
C SER A 33 34.52 34.92 6.47
N PRO A 34 34.71 33.58 6.38
CA PRO A 34 34.49 32.73 5.21
C PRO A 34 33.00 32.60 4.82
N PRO A 35 32.69 32.31 3.55
CA PRO A 35 31.33 32.29 3.02
C PRO A 35 30.48 31.22 3.71
N LYS A 36 29.43 31.64 4.42
CA LYS A 36 28.41 30.75 4.99
C LYS A 36 27.20 30.74 4.07
N THR A 37 26.77 29.54 3.69
CA THR A 37 25.55 29.35 2.90
C THR A 37 24.41 28.97 3.85
N LYS A 38 23.30 29.71 3.82
CA LYS A 38 22.05 29.35 4.50
C LYS A 38 20.94 29.14 3.48
N GLY A 39 20.32 27.97 3.53
CA GLY A 39 19.08 27.66 2.81
C GLY A 39 17.88 27.95 3.69
N GLN A 40 16.85 28.54 3.11
CA GLN A 40 15.55 28.76 3.73
C GLN A 40 14.49 28.23 2.78
N VAL A 41 13.56 27.43 3.30
CA VAL A 41 12.33 27.06 2.60
C VAL A 41 11.22 27.91 3.19
N ASN A 42 10.24 28.32 2.40
CA ASN A 42 9.08 29.05 2.88
C ASN A 42 7.85 28.33 2.35
N LEU A 43 7.03 27.79 3.25
CA LEU A 43 5.75 27.16 2.92
C LEU A 43 4.63 28.12 3.23
N GLU A 44 3.90 28.54 2.20
CA GLU A 44 2.71 29.36 2.30
C GLU A 44 1.47 28.49 2.08
N LEU A 45 0.54 28.49 3.03
CA LEU A 45 -0.77 27.87 2.90
C LEU A 45 -1.83 28.89 3.29
N GLU A 46 -2.71 29.20 2.36
CA GLU A 46 -3.86 30.08 2.56
C GLU A 46 -5.13 29.30 2.27
N GLY A 47 -6.11 29.40 3.14
CA GLY A 47 -7.36 28.68 2.97
C GLY A 47 -8.34 28.91 4.12
N THR A 48 -9.56 28.42 3.92
CA THR A 48 -10.57 28.37 4.97
C THR A 48 -10.67 26.95 5.50
N PHE A 49 -10.31 26.78 6.76
CA PHE A 49 -10.30 25.50 7.45
C PHE A 49 -11.38 25.51 8.51
N LEU A 50 -12.39 24.65 8.38
CA LEU A 50 -13.51 24.57 9.33
C LEU A 50 -14.23 25.92 9.55
N GLY A 51 -14.36 26.72 8.49
CA GLY A 51 -14.99 28.05 8.52
C GLY A 51 -14.09 29.18 9.04
N VAL A 52 -12.82 28.90 9.36
CA VAL A 52 -11.84 29.90 9.76
C VAL A 52 -10.80 30.08 8.66
N SER A 53 -10.75 31.26 8.05
CA SER A 53 -9.72 31.62 7.11
C SER A 53 -8.38 31.78 7.83
N LYS A 54 -7.37 31.05 7.35
CA LYS A 54 -6.04 31.05 7.93
C LYS A 54 -5.00 31.10 6.83
N LYS A 55 -4.03 31.99 7.04
CA LYS A 55 -2.79 32.05 6.28
C LYS A 55 -1.67 31.57 7.19
N MET A 56 -0.92 30.58 6.73
CA MET A 56 0.23 30.01 7.42
C MET A 56 1.43 30.22 6.53
N ASP A 57 2.52 30.73 7.13
CA ASP A 57 3.80 30.87 6.47
C ASP A 57 4.91 30.50 7.47
N TRP A 58 5.75 29.52 7.13
CA TRP A 58 6.88 29.12 7.97
C TRP A 58 8.00 28.44 7.16
N ASP A 59 9.20 28.39 7.76
CA ASP A 59 10.33 27.65 7.22
C ASP A 59 10.43 26.25 7.81
N PRO A 60 9.99 25.19 7.11
CA PRO A 60 10.02 23.83 7.65
C PRO A 60 11.44 23.30 7.90
N LEU A 61 12.49 23.93 7.35
CA LEU A 61 13.86 23.51 7.61
C LEU A 61 14.42 24.06 8.93
N ASN A 62 13.90 25.18 9.41
CA ASN A 62 14.49 25.94 10.51
C ASN A 62 13.52 26.24 11.65
N ASP A 63 12.21 26.27 11.38
CA ASP A 63 11.17 26.68 12.32
C ASP A 63 10.18 25.54 12.61
N ALA A 64 9.60 25.54 13.81
CA ALA A 64 8.48 24.67 14.12
C ALA A 64 7.22 25.12 13.36
N PRO A 65 6.32 24.19 12.98
CA PRO A 65 5.06 24.55 12.32
C PRO A 65 4.23 25.46 13.23
N PRO A 66 3.51 26.46 12.68
CA PRO A 66 2.77 27.45 13.46
C PRO A 66 1.69 26.79 14.32
N GLU A 67 1.73 27.05 15.63
CA GLU A 67 0.73 26.55 16.57
C GLU A 67 -0.62 27.25 16.39
N VAL A 68 -1.71 26.51 16.64
CA VAL A 68 -3.07 27.07 16.63
C VAL A 68 -3.68 26.87 18.01
N PRO A 69 -4.22 27.94 18.64
CA PRO A 69 -4.82 27.83 19.97
C PRO A 69 -5.86 26.71 20.02
N GLY A 70 -5.64 25.72 20.90
CA GLY A 70 -6.59 24.63 21.18
C GLY A 70 -6.38 23.31 20.43
N GLN A 71 -5.42 23.18 19.49
CA GLN A 71 -5.22 21.92 18.73
C GLN A 71 -3.79 21.37 18.66
N GLY A 72 -2.80 22.06 19.24
CA GLY A 72 -1.39 21.63 19.13
C GLY A 72 -0.88 21.62 17.68
N ALA A 73 0.31 21.05 17.47
CA ALA A 73 1.14 21.22 16.26
C ALA A 73 0.66 20.56 14.95
N ALA A 74 -0.59 20.13 14.79
CA ALA A 74 -0.96 19.19 13.70
C ALA A 74 -2.14 19.64 12.81
N ILE A 75 -2.19 20.93 12.44
CA ILE A 75 -3.02 21.34 11.29
C ILE A 75 -2.37 20.93 9.96
N PHE A 76 -1.04 20.95 9.92
CA PHE A 76 -0.28 20.66 8.72
C PHE A 76 0.94 19.81 9.10
N ASP A 77 0.98 18.60 8.58
CA ASP A 77 2.06 17.64 8.79
C ASP A 77 2.67 17.30 7.42
N LEU A 78 3.77 17.98 7.08
CA LEU A 78 4.54 17.69 5.87
C LEU A 78 5.53 16.56 6.16
N ARG A 79 5.29 15.42 5.53
CA ARG A 79 6.11 14.22 5.69
C ARG A 79 7.14 14.07 4.58
N TYR A 80 6.85 14.61 3.39
CA TYR A 80 7.79 14.61 2.27
C TYR A 80 7.54 15.78 1.32
N LEU A 81 8.62 16.43 0.88
CA LEU A 81 8.64 17.35 -0.24
C LEU A 81 9.94 17.17 -1.02
N GLY A 82 9.82 16.79 -2.28
CA GLY A 82 10.94 16.67 -3.21
C GLY A 82 10.64 17.39 -4.51
N ILE A 83 11.57 18.23 -4.97
CA ILE A 83 11.51 18.88 -6.28
C ILE A 83 12.89 18.80 -6.91
N GLY A 84 12.98 18.30 -8.13
CA GLY A 84 14.24 18.21 -8.87
C GLY A 84 14.02 18.21 -10.37
N GLN A 85 14.94 18.80 -11.11
CA GLN A 85 15.02 18.66 -12.56
C GLN A 85 16.07 17.59 -12.88
N HIS A 86 15.83 16.73 -13.87
CA HIS A 86 16.76 15.64 -14.21
C HIS A 86 17.03 14.66 -13.07
N VAL A 87 16.02 14.44 -12.22
CA VAL A 87 16.04 13.42 -11.17
C VAL A 87 15.04 12.34 -11.57
N ALA A 88 15.51 11.11 -11.78
CA ALA A 88 14.67 9.95 -12.04
C ALA A 88 14.32 9.23 -10.73
N PHE A 89 13.10 8.71 -10.66
CA PHE A 89 12.70 7.66 -9.74
C PHE A 89 12.87 6.31 -10.43
N THR A 90 13.87 5.54 -10.00
CA THR A 90 14.34 4.35 -10.73
C THR A 90 13.45 3.12 -10.55
N GLN A 91 12.53 3.16 -9.58
CA GLN A 91 11.62 2.05 -9.24
C GLN A 91 10.22 2.19 -9.85
N ALA A 92 10.04 3.10 -10.82
CA ALA A 92 8.73 3.45 -11.37
C ALA A 92 7.91 2.23 -11.85
N ALA A 93 8.54 1.20 -12.42
CA ALA A 93 7.85 0.00 -12.91
C ALA A 93 7.55 -1.06 -11.81
N ASN A 94 8.20 -0.97 -10.65
CA ASN A 94 8.22 -2.03 -9.64
C ASN A 94 7.31 -1.74 -8.43
N VAL A 95 6.90 -0.49 -8.25
CA VAL A 95 6.01 -0.11 -7.14
C VAL A 95 4.55 -0.46 -7.43
N SER A 96 3.81 -0.78 -6.38
CA SER A 96 2.40 -1.17 -6.46
C SER A 96 1.46 -0.06 -6.01
N SER A 97 1.95 0.97 -5.31
CA SER A 97 1.14 2.10 -4.85
C SER A 97 1.93 3.38 -4.67
N ILE A 98 1.23 4.52 -4.57
CA ILE A 98 1.84 5.82 -4.25
C ILE A 98 2.38 5.83 -2.82
N LYS A 99 1.74 5.12 -1.90
CA LYS A 99 2.27 4.99 -0.53
C LYS A 99 3.67 4.39 -0.56
N GLU A 100 3.87 3.33 -1.34
CA GLU A 100 5.18 2.70 -1.50
C GLU A 100 6.21 3.65 -2.12
N VAL A 101 5.82 4.43 -3.14
CA VAL A 101 6.67 5.49 -3.71
C VAL A 101 7.13 6.47 -2.64
N MET A 102 6.21 7.00 -1.83
CA MET A 102 6.54 7.96 -0.78
C MET A 102 7.38 7.35 0.34
N ASP A 103 7.15 6.08 0.69
CA ASP A 103 7.96 5.35 1.65
C ASP A 103 9.41 5.20 1.15
N LEU A 104 9.61 4.83 -0.12
CA LEU A 104 10.93 4.75 -0.73
C LEU A 104 11.64 6.11 -0.78
N LEU A 105 10.93 7.17 -1.20
CA LEU A 105 11.50 8.51 -1.28
C LEU A 105 11.87 9.07 0.10
N ARG A 106 11.08 8.82 1.15
CA ARG A 106 11.45 9.16 2.53
C ARG A 106 12.66 8.38 3.02
N GLY A 107 12.72 7.07 2.71
CA GLY A 107 13.86 6.22 3.05
C GLY A 107 15.20 6.78 2.55
N VAL A 108 15.20 7.39 1.36
CA VAL A 108 16.40 8.08 0.83
C VAL A 108 16.83 9.25 1.70
N ILE A 109 15.88 10.06 2.18
CA ILE A 109 16.18 11.21 3.04
C ILE A 109 16.79 10.72 4.36
N ASP A 110 16.18 9.70 4.96
CA ASP A 110 16.62 9.13 6.24
C ASP A 110 18.03 8.53 6.11
N GLU A 111 18.29 7.80 5.03
CA GLU A 111 19.62 7.25 4.75
C GLU A 111 20.67 8.35 4.53
N ASN A 112 20.34 9.40 3.76
CA ASN A 112 21.23 10.53 3.55
C ASN A 112 21.61 11.21 4.88
N GLN A 113 20.62 11.47 5.73
CA GLN A 113 20.83 12.07 7.05
C GLN A 113 21.78 11.22 7.90
N ARG A 114 21.62 9.88 7.86
CA ARG A 114 22.53 8.96 8.55
C ARG A 114 23.96 9.07 8.03
N LEU A 115 24.15 9.05 6.70
CA LEU A 115 25.48 9.14 6.07
C LEU A 115 26.17 10.48 6.35
N VAL A 116 25.44 11.59 6.21
CA VAL A 116 25.92 12.94 6.51
C VAL A 116 26.29 13.13 7.98
N SER A 117 25.58 12.45 8.88
CA SER A 117 25.89 12.48 10.31
C SER A 117 27.18 11.73 10.62
N ALA A 118 27.49 10.66 9.88
CA ALA A 118 28.72 9.88 10.01
C ALA A 118 29.94 10.59 9.37
N ASP A 119 29.74 11.25 8.22
CA ASP A 119 30.77 12.06 7.56
C ASP A 119 30.20 13.40 7.08
N ARG A 120 30.53 14.46 7.83
CA ARG A 120 30.07 15.83 7.54
C ARG A 120 30.63 16.38 6.22
N SER A 121 31.72 15.82 5.69
CA SER A 121 32.31 16.25 4.41
C SER A 121 31.37 15.99 3.23
N LEU A 122 30.47 15.00 3.37
CA LEU A 122 29.48 14.65 2.37
C LEU A 122 28.46 15.76 2.12
N LYS A 123 28.23 16.69 3.07
CA LYS A 123 27.37 17.88 2.86
C LYS A 123 27.82 18.78 1.71
N LEU A 124 29.09 18.68 1.32
CA LEU A 124 29.70 19.50 0.28
C LEU A 124 29.67 18.83 -1.10
N ARG A 125 29.29 17.55 -1.17
CA ARG A 125 29.20 16.80 -2.43
C ARG A 125 27.82 16.96 -3.06
N ASN A 126 27.72 16.61 -4.34
CA ASN A 126 26.43 16.49 -4.99
C ASN A 126 25.60 15.43 -4.24
N PRO A 127 24.41 15.76 -3.71
CA PRO A 127 23.60 14.79 -2.99
C PRO A 127 23.29 13.55 -3.84
N LEU A 128 23.14 13.70 -5.15
CA LEU A 128 22.86 12.57 -6.05
C LEU A 128 24.02 11.58 -6.16
N GLU A 129 25.26 12.04 -5.99
CA GLU A 129 26.45 11.17 -5.99
C GLU A 129 26.58 10.36 -4.69
N MET A 130 25.87 10.78 -3.64
CA MET A 130 25.90 10.10 -2.33
C MET A 130 25.06 8.82 -2.32
N PHE A 131 24.14 8.67 -3.26
CA PHE A 131 23.18 7.56 -3.24
C PHE A 131 23.69 6.29 -3.94
N GLY A 132 24.86 6.36 -4.62
CA GLY A 132 25.50 5.22 -5.27
C GLY A 132 24.68 4.61 -6.41
N ASP A 133 25.27 3.58 -7.04
CA ASP A 133 24.59 2.79 -8.06
C ASP A 133 23.50 1.92 -7.40
N GLY A 134 22.25 2.06 -7.87
CA GLY A 134 21.09 1.31 -7.33
C GLY A 134 20.17 2.12 -6.41
N SER A 135 20.43 3.40 -6.20
CA SER A 135 19.50 4.31 -5.51
C SER A 135 18.13 4.37 -6.18
N VAL A 136 17.08 4.57 -5.37
CA VAL A 136 15.71 4.82 -5.88
C VAL A 136 15.59 6.20 -6.55
N ILE A 137 16.55 7.10 -6.33
CA ILE A 137 16.71 8.35 -7.08
C ILE A 137 18.08 8.46 -7.73
N SER A 138 18.12 8.89 -9.00
CA SER A 138 19.37 9.10 -9.72
C SER A 138 19.28 10.34 -10.61
N PHE A 139 20.43 10.88 -11.01
CA PHE A 139 20.46 11.83 -12.11
C PHE A 139 20.09 11.10 -13.41
N SER A 140 19.23 11.73 -14.22
CA SER A 140 18.81 11.22 -15.53
C SER A 140 18.52 12.40 -16.45
N PRO A 141 19.28 12.60 -17.54
CA PRO A 141 19.00 13.68 -18.48
C PRO A 141 17.66 13.50 -19.20
N GLU A 142 17.16 12.26 -19.31
CA GLU A 142 15.85 11.94 -19.91
C GLU A 142 14.67 12.22 -18.97
N SER A 143 14.91 12.38 -17.66
CA SER A 143 13.87 12.79 -16.72
C SER A 143 13.74 14.30 -16.73
N GLU A 144 12.54 14.82 -16.92
CA GLU A 144 12.37 16.28 -16.91
C GLU A 144 12.26 16.81 -15.49
N TRP A 145 11.20 16.41 -14.80
CA TRP A 145 10.88 16.88 -13.46
C TRP A 145 10.53 15.72 -12.54
N LEU A 146 11.01 15.82 -11.30
CA LEU A 146 10.49 15.10 -10.14
C LEU A 146 9.82 16.12 -9.22
N VAL A 147 8.57 15.86 -8.89
CA VAL A 147 7.80 16.53 -7.84
C VAL A 147 7.16 15.44 -7.01
N GLY A 148 7.50 15.37 -5.73
CA GLY A 148 6.86 14.50 -4.76
C GLY A 148 6.38 15.30 -3.56
N LEU A 149 5.16 15.03 -3.12
CA LEU A 149 4.53 15.67 -1.97
C LEU A 149 3.81 14.60 -1.15
N ASP A 150 4.04 14.58 0.15
CA ASP A 150 3.26 13.79 1.10
C ASP A 150 2.92 14.62 2.33
N VAL A 151 1.63 14.93 2.50
CA VAL A 151 1.15 15.85 3.54
C VAL A 151 -0.12 15.33 4.19
N THR A 152 -0.27 15.62 5.49
CA THR A 152 -1.50 15.42 6.24
C THR A 152 -2.03 16.76 6.76
N LEU A 153 -3.31 17.03 6.53
CA LEU A 153 -4.00 18.25 6.92
C LEU A 153 -5.08 17.92 7.97
N LEU A 154 -5.06 18.64 9.09
CA LEU A 154 -6.04 18.56 10.18
C LEU A 154 -6.25 17.14 10.74
N LYS A 155 -5.28 16.24 10.58
CA LYS A 155 -5.45 14.78 10.84
C LYS A 155 -6.72 14.21 10.20
N THR A 156 -7.08 14.75 9.03
CA THR A 156 -8.34 14.47 8.34
C THR A 156 -8.11 14.13 6.89
N LEU A 157 -7.27 14.89 6.19
CA LEU A 157 -6.92 14.67 4.80
C LEU A 157 -5.46 14.28 4.70
N SER A 158 -5.16 13.10 4.17
CA SER A 158 -3.83 12.75 3.68
C SER A 158 -3.81 12.87 2.17
N LEU A 159 -2.83 13.62 1.66
CA LEU A 159 -2.61 13.84 0.23
C LEU A 159 -1.18 13.42 -0.11
N SER A 160 -1.05 12.53 -1.10
CA SER A 160 0.25 12.17 -1.66
C SER A 160 0.22 12.34 -3.18
N VAL A 161 1.22 13.01 -3.72
CA VAL A 161 1.35 13.31 -5.16
C VAL A 161 2.74 12.96 -5.62
N ILE A 162 2.85 12.17 -6.69
CA ILE A 162 4.10 11.94 -7.41
C ILE A 162 3.94 12.39 -8.85
N PHE A 163 4.91 13.15 -9.34
CA PHE A 163 5.08 13.49 -10.74
C PHE A 163 6.56 13.32 -11.06
N ASN A 164 6.92 12.22 -11.72
CA ASN A 164 8.26 12.03 -12.23
C ASN A 164 8.22 11.69 -13.71
N ASP A 165 8.40 12.70 -14.53
CA ASP A 165 8.26 12.63 -15.97
C ASP A 165 9.48 11.97 -16.64
N PRO A 166 9.30 11.03 -17.60
CA PRO A 166 8.04 10.46 -18.11
C PRO A 166 7.64 9.11 -17.47
N ALA A 167 8.16 8.80 -16.30
CA ALA A 167 8.17 7.45 -15.74
C ALA A 167 6.91 7.12 -14.89
N ILE A 168 6.45 8.05 -14.05
CA ILE A 168 5.39 7.80 -13.07
C ILE A 168 4.63 9.08 -12.70
N TYR A 169 3.31 8.99 -12.60
CA TYR A 169 2.47 10.09 -12.09
C TYR A 169 1.36 9.51 -11.25
N GLY A 170 1.03 10.14 -10.13
CA GLY A 170 -0.05 9.64 -9.30
C GLY A 170 -0.53 10.62 -8.25
N LEU A 171 -1.76 10.37 -7.82
CA LEU A 171 -2.45 11.08 -6.76
C LEU A 171 -3.11 10.05 -5.81
N ARG A 172 -2.89 10.22 -4.50
CA ARG A 172 -3.55 9.47 -3.44
C ARG A 172 -4.22 10.43 -2.47
N ILE A 173 -5.48 10.16 -2.15
CA ILE A 173 -6.30 10.93 -1.21
C ILE A 173 -6.86 9.95 -0.18
N GLU A 174 -6.69 10.28 1.11
CA GLU A 174 -7.34 9.56 2.20
C GLU A 174 -8.05 10.53 3.12
N LEU A 175 -9.29 10.21 3.49
CA LEU A 175 -10.11 11.00 4.40
C LEU A 175 -10.45 10.18 5.64
N TYR A 176 -10.10 10.69 6.82
CA TYR A 176 -10.27 9.98 8.08
C TYR A 176 -10.61 10.93 9.23
N GLY A 177 -10.94 10.35 10.38
CA GLY A 177 -11.28 11.11 11.58
C GLY A 177 -12.65 11.78 11.52
N LYS A 178 -13.02 12.40 12.65
CA LYS A 178 -14.36 12.96 12.84
C LYS A 178 -14.69 14.13 11.90
N LEU A 179 -13.68 14.90 11.49
CA LEU A 179 -13.88 16.08 10.64
C LEU A 179 -14.22 15.72 9.19
N ALA A 180 -13.85 14.52 8.72
CA ALA A 180 -14.20 14.04 7.38
C ALA A 180 -15.71 13.75 7.23
N LYS A 181 -16.47 13.66 8.34
CA LYS A 181 -17.91 13.40 8.36
C LYS A 181 -18.25 12.17 7.50
N ASN A 182 -19.11 12.33 6.49
CA ASN A 182 -19.53 11.27 5.59
C ASN A 182 -18.37 10.75 4.71
N PHE A 183 -17.28 11.49 4.54
CA PHE A 183 -16.14 11.01 3.76
C PHE A 183 -15.11 10.23 4.58
N ALA A 184 -15.32 10.07 5.90
CA ALA A 184 -14.44 9.25 6.72
C ALA A 184 -14.36 7.81 6.17
N GLY A 185 -13.14 7.28 6.05
CA GLY A 185 -12.86 5.96 5.48
C GLY A 185 -12.58 5.97 3.97
N LEU A 186 -12.81 7.07 3.27
CA LEU A 186 -12.48 7.16 1.83
C LEU A 186 -10.98 7.02 1.62
N GLN A 187 -10.58 6.12 0.73
CA GLN A 187 -9.25 6.08 0.15
C GLN A 187 -9.39 5.99 -1.36
N PHE A 188 -8.70 6.86 -2.08
CA PHE A 188 -8.68 6.86 -3.54
C PHE A 188 -7.26 7.05 -4.02
N GLU A 189 -6.82 6.17 -4.92
CA GLU A 189 -5.52 6.25 -5.57
C GLU A 189 -5.71 6.14 -7.09
N ILE A 190 -5.02 7.00 -7.83
CA ILE A 190 -4.82 6.88 -9.27
C ILE A 190 -3.33 7.01 -9.58
N LEU A 191 -2.82 6.05 -10.33
CA LEU A 191 -1.39 5.93 -10.59
C LEU A 191 -1.15 5.49 -12.04
N TYR A 192 -0.41 6.29 -12.79
CA TYR A 192 0.19 5.90 -14.05
C TYR A 192 1.65 5.51 -13.85
N GLN A 193 2.07 4.41 -14.46
CA GLN A 193 3.46 3.95 -14.47
C GLN A 193 3.85 3.48 -15.86
N LYS A 194 5.05 3.86 -16.30
CA LYS A 194 5.68 3.26 -17.47
C LYS A 194 6.32 1.92 -17.08
N ILE A 195 5.75 0.82 -17.58
CA ILE A 195 6.20 -0.55 -17.28
C ILE A 195 7.33 -0.98 -18.21
N SER A 196 7.26 -0.56 -19.48
CA SER A 196 8.29 -0.79 -20.49
C SER A 196 8.37 0.41 -21.44
N PRO A 197 9.33 0.46 -22.39
CA PRO A 197 9.37 1.53 -23.39
C PRO A 197 8.05 1.73 -24.15
N THR A 198 7.23 0.68 -24.31
CA THR A 198 5.99 0.68 -25.09
C THR A 198 4.72 0.46 -24.29
N ILE A 199 4.82 0.09 -23.01
CA ILE A 199 3.66 -0.26 -22.17
C ILE A 199 3.60 0.67 -20.96
N GLY A 200 2.48 1.40 -20.85
CA GLY A 200 2.06 2.09 -19.64
C GLY A 200 0.97 1.31 -18.91
N LYS A 201 0.84 1.53 -17.60
CA LYS A 201 -0.20 0.96 -16.74
C LYS A 201 -0.90 2.10 -16.00
N TYR A 202 -2.23 2.11 -16.04
CA TYR A 202 -3.09 2.93 -15.21
C TYR A 202 -3.67 2.05 -14.10
N HIS A 203 -3.44 2.42 -12.85
CA HIS A 203 -3.88 1.74 -11.64
C HIS A 203 -4.87 2.63 -10.90
N VAL A 204 -5.96 2.03 -10.43
CA VAL A 204 -6.94 2.66 -9.54
C VAL A 204 -7.19 1.75 -8.34
N ASP A 205 -7.13 2.31 -7.14
CA ASP A 205 -7.55 1.68 -5.87
C ASP A 205 -8.61 2.55 -5.20
N LEU A 206 -9.78 1.96 -4.91
CA LEU A 206 -10.90 2.65 -4.30
C LEU A 206 -11.43 1.89 -3.08
N THR A 207 -11.35 2.57 -1.93
CA THR A 207 -12.10 2.25 -0.72
C THR A 207 -13.19 3.30 -0.52
N LEU A 208 -14.45 2.86 -0.54
CA LEU A 208 -15.59 3.75 -0.32
C LEU A 208 -15.62 4.28 1.13
N PRO A 209 -16.20 5.48 1.37
CA PRO A 209 -16.37 6.00 2.72
C PRO A 209 -17.23 5.08 3.61
N ASP A 210 -17.00 5.13 4.93
CA ASP A 210 -17.58 4.20 5.90
C ASP A 210 -19.12 4.14 5.84
N PHE A 211 -19.80 5.28 5.63
CA PHE A 211 -21.27 5.35 5.62
C PHE A 211 -21.94 4.60 4.46
N VAL A 212 -21.23 4.40 3.33
CA VAL A 212 -21.71 3.60 2.20
C VAL A 212 -21.02 2.25 2.13
N ARG A 213 -19.82 2.12 2.69
CA ARG A 213 -19.09 0.86 2.75
C ARG A 213 -19.71 -0.10 3.75
N HIS A 214 -20.12 0.39 4.92
CA HIS A 214 -20.72 -0.41 5.99
C HIS A 214 -22.21 -0.10 6.11
N LEU A 215 -23.04 -0.99 5.59
CA LEU A 215 -24.49 -0.84 5.51
C LEU A 215 -25.16 -1.73 6.55
N GLN A 216 -25.93 -1.16 7.47
CA GLN A 216 -26.66 -1.89 8.50
C GLN A 216 -28.16 -1.93 8.19
N PHE A 217 -28.72 -3.14 8.09
CA PHE A 217 -30.14 -3.42 7.85
C PHE A 217 -30.70 -4.28 8.99
N GLY A 218 -31.04 -3.65 10.12
CA GLY A 218 -31.53 -4.35 11.30
C GLY A 218 -30.48 -5.31 11.86
N ALA A 219 -30.74 -6.62 11.77
CA ALA A 219 -29.82 -7.67 12.23
C ALA A 219 -28.75 -8.08 11.19
N VAL A 220 -28.83 -7.54 9.97
CA VAL A 220 -27.90 -7.81 8.87
C VAL A 220 -26.92 -6.64 8.72
N SER A 221 -25.63 -6.93 8.67
CA SER A 221 -24.58 -5.97 8.28
C SER A 221 -23.98 -6.39 6.95
N VAL A 222 -23.72 -5.44 6.06
CA VAL A 222 -23.06 -5.63 4.76
C VAL A 222 -21.87 -4.69 4.68
N THR A 223 -20.71 -5.22 4.27
CA THR A 223 -19.51 -4.45 3.98
C THR A 223 -19.17 -4.59 2.50
N LEU A 224 -19.04 -3.46 1.80
CA LEU A 224 -18.61 -3.44 0.40
C LEU A 224 -17.09 -3.64 0.28
N PRO A 225 -16.63 -4.35 -0.77
CA PRO A 225 -15.21 -4.63 -0.97
C PRO A 225 -14.44 -3.38 -1.39
N ILE A 226 -13.11 -3.46 -1.27
CA ILE A 226 -12.19 -2.56 -1.98
C ILE A 226 -12.13 -2.98 -3.45
N ILE A 227 -12.12 -2.01 -4.35
CA ILE A 227 -12.08 -2.24 -5.80
C ILE A 227 -10.71 -1.78 -6.32
N VAL A 228 -10.03 -2.66 -7.06
CA VAL A 228 -8.77 -2.32 -7.73
C VAL A 228 -8.84 -2.69 -9.22
N VAL A 229 -8.37 -1.78 -10.07
CA VAL A 229 -8.34 -1.96 -11.53
C VAL A 229 -6.99 -1.52 -12.08
N ASP A 230 -6.37 -2.39 -12.88
CA ASP A 230 -5.23 -2.03 -13.73
C ASP A 230 -5.64 -2.10 -15.20
N ILE A 231 -5.30 -1.09 -15.98
CA ILE A 231 -5.46 -1.04 -17.43
C ILE A 231 -4.10 -0.74 -18.06
N PHE A 232 -3.65 -1.61 -18.96
CA PHE A 232 -2.40 -1.44 -19.66
C PHE A 232 -2.64 -0.87 -21.07
N THR A 233 -1.71 -0.07 -21.58
CA THR A 233 -1.84 0.56 -22.91
C THR A 233 -1.85 -0.44 -24.06
N ASN A 234 -1.41 -1.68 -23.83
CA ASN A 234 -1.47 -2.78 -24.80
C ASN A 234 -2.81 -3.56 -24.76
N GLY A 235 -3.77 -3.16 -23.93
CA GLY A 235 -5.08 -3.79 -23.80
C GLY A 235 -5.16 -4.91 -22.76
N ASP A 236 -4.08 -5.19 -22.04
CA ASP A 236 -4.11 -6.07 -20.86
C ASP A 236 -4.85 -5.38 -19.70
N PHE A 237 -5.42 -6.17 -18.78
CA PHE A 237 -6.12 -5.63 -17.61
C PHE A 237 -6.10 -6.55 -16.40
N LYS A 238 -6.31 -5.95 -15.23
CA LYS A 238 -6.55 -6.64 -13.94
C LYS A 238 -7.77 -6.04 -13.26
N VAL A 239 -8.59 -6.88 -12.64
CA VAL A 239 -9.72 -6.46 -11.82
C VAL A 239 -9.74 -7.27 -10.53
N ASP A 240 -9.69 -6.61 -9.38
CA ASP A 240 -9.78 -7.21 -8.05
C ASP A 240 -10.96 -6.59 -7.29
N LEU A 241 -11.89 -7.45 -6.85
CA LEU A 241 -13.05 -7.12 -6.03
C LEU A 241 -12.88 -7.75 -4.65
N GLY A 242 -11.99 -7.15 -3.86
CA GLY A 242 -11.77 -7.49 -2.47
C GLY A 242 -11.16 -8.87 -2.24
N PHE A 243 -10.33 -9.39 -3.15
CA PHE A 243 -9.68 -10.68 -2.97
C PHE A 243 -8.82 -10.71 -1.68
N PRO A 244 -8.94 -11.76 -0.84
CA PRO A 244 -8.35 -11.79 0.50
C PRO A 244 -6.88 -12.23 0.51
N TRP A 245 -5.99 -11.37 0.02
CA TRP A 245 -4.53 -11.62 0.03
C TRP A 245 -4.04 -12.06 1.42
N ASN A 246 -3.19 -13.09 1.47
CA ASN A 246 -2.65 -13.66 2.70
C ASN A 246 -3.71 -14.14 3.72
N PHE A 247 -4.85 -14.64 3.24
CA PHE A 247 -5.99 -15.04 4.10
C PHE A 247 -6.56 -13.87 4.94
N SER A 248 -6.33 -12.62 4.51
CA SER A 248 -6.88 -11.43 5.15
C SER A 248 -8.12 -10.94 4.42
N PHE A 249 -9.29 -11.15 5.03
CA PHE A 249 -10.59 -10.75 4.48
C PHE A 249 -10.99 -9.29 4.79
N ALA A 250 -10.07 -8.46 5.30
CA ALA A 250 -10.36 -7.09 5.71
C ALA A 250 -10.82 -6.18 4.56
N ARG A 251 -10.43 -6.50 3.33
CA ARG A 251 -10.79 -5.78 2.10
C ARG A 251 -11.96 -6.39 1.34
N SER A 252 -12.43 -7.56 1.76
CA SER A 252 -13.42 -8.35 1.06
C SER A 252 -14.83 -7.82 1.25
N PHE A 253 -15.74 -8.26 0.37
CA PHE A 253 -17.17 -8.12 0.65
C PHE A 253 -17.48 -8.95 1.89
N ALA A 254 -18.28 -8.44 2.81
CA ALA A 254 -18.68 -9.18 4.01
C ALA A 254 -20.18 -9.05 4.27
N ILE A 255 -20.76 -10.12 4.79
CA ILE A 255 -22.13 -10.16 5.29
C ILE A 255 -22.13 -10.78 6.68
N GLU A 256 -22.81 -10.14 7.62
CA GLU A 256 -22.94 -10.63 8.98
C GLU A 256 -24.42 -10.66 9.36
N VAL A 257 -24.87 -11.81 9.84
CA VAL A 257 -26.23 -12.04 10.34
C VAL A 257 -26.10 -12.87 11.59
N PHE A 258 -26.22 -12.25 12.76
CA PHE A 258 -25.90 -12.91 14.04
C PHE A 258 -26.50 -14.33 14.15
N PRO A 259 -25.71 -15.37 14.51
CA PRO A 259 -24.27 -15.39 14.82
C PRO A 259 -23.36 -15.69 13.61
N PHE A 260 -23.88 -15.69 12.40
CA PHE A 260 -23.16 -16.04 11.18
C PHE A 260 -22.38 -14.86 10.61
N THR A 261 -21.18 -15.14 10.10
CA THR A 261 -20.35 -14.20 9.34
C THR A 261 -19.87 -14.87 8.07
N GLY A 262 -19.88 -14.11 6.97
CA GLY A 262 -19.37 -14.51 5.68
C GLY A 262 -18.56 -13.38 5.07
N ALA A 263 -17.46 -13.71 4.40
CA ALA A 263 -16.72 -12.75 3.59
C ALA A 263 -16.17 -13.41 2.33
N GLY A 264 -15.98 -12.64 1.28
CA GLY A 264 -15.42 -13.16 0.04
C GLY A 264 -15.01 -12.08 -0.93
N GLY A 265 -14.13 -12.47 -1.84
CA GLY A 265 -13.66 -11.62 -2.90
C GLY A 265 -12.96 -12.44 -3.97
N PHE A 266 -12.78 -11.83 -5.14
CA PHE A 266 -12.17 -12.48 -6.28
C PHE A 266 -11.39 -11.47 -7.11
N TYR A 267 -10.48 -11.97 -7.93
CA TYR A 267 -9.86 -11.18 -8.99
C TYR A 267 -9.83 -11.97 -10.30
N PHE A 268 -9.75 -11.24 -11.40
CA PHE A 268 -9.54 -11.79 -12.73
C PHE A 268 -8.70 -10.85 -13.59
N ASN A 269 -7.67 -11.42 -14.21
CA ASN A 269 -6.72 -10.70 -15.03
C ASN A 269 -6.61 -11.37 -16.40
N LYS A 270 -6.47 -10.55 -17.44
CA LYS A 270 -6.07 -10.99 -18.78
C LYS A 270 -4.83 -10.21 -19.18
N LEU A 271 -3.73 -10.93 -19.29
CA LEU A 271 -2.41 -10.39 -19.54
C LEU A 271 -1.79 -11.01 -20.79
N SER A 272 -0.73 -10.39 -21.27
CA SER A 272 0.17 -10.92 -22.30
C SER A 272 1.50 -11.33 -21.69
N ALA A 273 2.36 -11.97 -22.47
CA ALA A 273 3.74 -12.27 -22.07
C ALA A 273 4.54 -11.03 -21.64
N ALA A 274 4.14 -9.83 -22.08
CA ALA A 274 4.85 -8.58 -21.77
C ALA A 274 4.49 -7.99 -20.40
N THR A 275 3.40 -8.44 -19.78
CA THR A 275 2.87 -7.89 -18.51
C THR A 275 2.69 -8.95 -17.43
N ALA A 276 2.60 -10.23 -17.80
CA ALA A 276 2.50 -11.34 -16.87
C ALA A 276 3.86 -11.69 -16.26
N THR A 277 3.86 -11.98 -14.96
CA THR A 277 5.02 -12.50 -14.20
C THR A 277 4.75 -13.88 -13.61
N SER A 278 3.59 -14.46 -13.91
CA SER A 278 3.07 -15.70 -13.32
C SER A 278 3.34 -16.96 -14.15
N THR A 279 4.06 -16.80 -15.26
CA THR A 279 4.49 -17.87 -16.17
C THR A 279 6.01 -18.05 -16.12
N PRO A 280 6.55 -19.21 -16.57
CA PRO A 280 7.98 -19.44 -16.58
C PRO A 280 8.73 -18.40 -17.42
N VAL A 281 9.82 -17.87 -16.87
CA VAL A 281 10.69 -16.94 -17.59
C VAL A 281 11.56 -17.72 -18.58
N ILE A 282 11.29 -17.54 -19.86
CA ILE A 282 12.00 -18.21 -20.96
C ILE A 282 12.50 -17.20 -22.01
N PRO A 283 13.57 -17.51 -22.74
CA PRO A 283 13.99 -16.69 -23.87
C PRO A 283 12.90 -16.60 -24.94
N ALA A 284 12.63 -15.40 -25.46
CA ALA A 284 11.65 -15.18 -26.53
C ALA A 284 11.93 -16.01 -27.80
N SER A 285 13.19 -16.43 -28.00
CA SER A 285 13.60 -17.31 -29.10
C SER A 285 13.04 -18.74 -28.98
N ARG A 286 12.54 -19.15 -27.82
CA ARG A 286 11.85 -20.44 -27.62
C ARG A 286 10.34 -20.32 -27.81
N GLY A 287 9.78 -19.16 -27.48
CA GLY A 287 8.35 -18.91 -27.57
C GLY A 287 7.86 -17.98 -26.47
N VAL A 288 6.54 -17.84 -26.36
CA VAL A 288 5.90 -16.94 -25.39
C VAL A 288 4.62 -17.53 -24.81
N PHE A 289 4.34 -17.22 -23.54
CA PHE A 289 3.09 -17.55 -22.89
C PHE A 289 2.06 -16.45 -23.13
N THR A 290 1.07 -16.69 -23.98
CA THR A 290 0.03 -15.70 -24.27
C THR A 290 -1.23 -16.33 -24.88
N PRO A 291 -2.44 -15.87 -24.52
CA PRO A 291 -2.74 -14.97 -23.39
C PRO A 291 -2.45 -15.65 -22.03
N VAL A 292 -2.33 -14.85 -20.97
CA VAL A 292 -2.20 -15.32 -19.59
C VAL A 292 -3.44 -14.89 -18.82
N TYR A 293 -4.20 -15.85 -18.33
CA TYR A 293 -5.34 -15.62 -17.45
C TYR A 293 -4.92 -15.91 -16.02
N GLU A 294 -5.10 -14.94 -15.14
CA GLU A 294 -4.88 -15.11 -13.70
C GLU A 294 -6.21 -14.89 -12.99
N PHE A 295 -6.52 -15.73 -12.01
CA PHE A 295 -7.77 -15.63 -11.26
C PHE A 295 -7.57 -16.07 -9.82
N GLY A 296 -8.38 -15.52 -8.94
CA GLY A 296 -8.42 -15.94 -7.55
C GLY A 296 -9.81 -15.82 -6.98
N LEU A 297 -10.19 -16.76 -6.12
CA LEU A 297 -11.42 -16.73 -5.33
C LEU A 297 -11.07 -17.05 -3.88
N GLY A 298 -11.51 -16.19 -2.96
CA GLY A 298 -11.40 -16.42 -1.54
C GLY A 298 -12.75 -16.30 -0.85
N LEU A 299 -13.06 -17.26 0.02
CA LEU A 299 -14.30 -17.33 0.77
C LEU A 299 -14.02 -17.63 2.24
N ARG A 300 -14.75 -16.98 3.13
CA ARG A 300 -14.76 -17.23 4.57
C ARG A 300 -16.19 -17.37 5.03
N ILE A 301 -16.45 -18.38 5.84
CA ILE A 301 -17.73 -18.57 6.51
C ILE A 301 -17.49 -19.03 7.93
N GLY A 302 -18.30 -18.56 8.87
CA GLY A 302 -18.24 -19.09 10.21
C GLY A 302 -19.24 -18.47 11.16
N LEU A 303 -18.96 -18.72 12.44
CA LEU A 303 -19.76 -18.25 13.56
C LEU A 303 -18.92 -17.30 14.39
N GLY A 304 -19.52 -16.19 14.79
CA GLY A 304 -18.88 -15.18 15.62
C GLY A 304 -19.88 -14.52 16.54
N LYS A 305 -19.48 -14.31 17.80
CA LYS A 305 -20.22 -13.50 18.75
C LYS A 305 -19.29 -12.49 19.38
N THR A 306 -19.57 -11.22 19.11
CA THR A 306 -19.01 -10.10 19.87
C THR A 306 -19.93 -9.79 21.04
N PHE A 307 -19.35 -9.48 22.20
CA PHE A 307 -20.04 -9.09 23.41
C PHE A 307 -19.41 -7.79 23.91
N ASN A 308 -20.20 -6.72 23.93
CA ASN A 308 -19.79 -5.42 24.45
C ASN A 308 -20.75 -5.03 25.58
N LYS A 309 -20.27 -4.99 26.82
CA LYS A 309 -21.06 -4.58 27.98
C LYS A 309 -20.20 -3.84 29.00
N GLY A 310 -20.44 -2.54 29.13
CA GLY A 310 -19.67 -1.67 30.02
C GLY A 310 -18.18 -1.66 29.63
N PRO A 311 -17.25 -1.87 30.56
CA PRO A 311 -15.82 -1.90 30.26
C PRO A 311 -15.36 -3.17 29.52
N LEU A 312 -16.19 -4.20 29.42
CA LEU A 312 -15.85 -5.48 28.82
C LEU A 312 -16.21 -5.52 27.33
N LYS A 313 -15.22 -5.89 26.51
CA LYS A 313 -15.35 -6.31 25.12
C LYS A 313 -14.84 -7.74 25.00
N ALA A 314 -15.59 -8.64 24.38
CA ALA A 314 -15.15 -10.00 24.11
C ALA A 314 -15.62 -10.45 22.74
N GLU A 315 -14.88 -11.35 22.13
CA GLU A 315 -15.22 -12.00 20.86
C GLU A 315 -14.86 -13.48 20.96
N ILE A 316 -15.78 -14.34 20.54
CA ILE A 316 -15.47 -15.74 20.25
C ILE A 316 -15.93 -16.04 18.82
N SER A 317 -15.04 -16.60 18.01
CA SER A 317 -15.35 -16.96 16.63
C SER A 317 -14.65 -18.24 16.21
N ILE A 318 -15.32 -18.97 15.31
CA ILE A 318 -14.78 -20.12 14.58
C ILE A 318 -15.15 -19.96 13.12
N VAL A 319 -14.15 -19.89 12.24
CA VAL A 319 -14.33 -19.66 10.82
C VAL A 319 -13.56 -20.68 10.00
N VAL A 320 -14.13 -21.03 8.85
CA VAL A 320 -13.47 -21.76 7.77
C VAL A 320 -13.19 -20.77 6.66
N GLU A 321 -11.93 -20.70 6.25
CA GLU A 321 -11.41 -19.82 5.20
C GLU A 321 -10.85 -20.69 4.08
N GLY A 322 -11.20 -20.40 2.84
CA GLY A 322 -10.68 -21.09 1.66
C GLY A 322 -10.24 -20.08 0.61
N ILE A 323 -9.08 -20.31 0.01
CA ILE A 323 -8.56 -19.52 -1.11
C ILE A 323 -8.09 -20.47 -2.20
N VAL A 324 -8.39 -20.11 -3.45
CA VAL A 324 -7.82 -20.72 -4.64
C VAL A 324 -7.37 -19.63 -5.59
N GLU A 325 -6.18 -19.78 -6.16
CA GLU A 325 -5.57 -18.91 -7.16
C GLU A 325 -5.08 -19.76 -8.32
N GLY A 326 -5.15 -19.23 -9.53
CA GLY A 326 -4.79 -19.96 -10.72
C GLY A 326 -4.23 -19.09 -11.83
N VAL A 327 -3.37 -19.71 -12.63
CA VAL A 327 -2.82 -19.20 -13.88
C VAL A 327 -3.14 -20.22 -14.96
N ILE A 328 -3.70 -19.76 -16.07
CA ILE A 328 -3.90 -20.56 -17.28
C ILE A 328 -3.31 -19.78 -18.45
N SER A 329 -2.42 -20.40 -19.21
CA SER A 329 -1.84 -19.80 -20.39
C SER A 329 -1.51 -20.86 -21.45
N TRP A 330 -1.22 -20.40 -22.66
CA TRP A 330 -0.74 -21.23 -23.75
C TRP A 330 0.68 -20.83 -24.09
N PHE A 331 1.59 -21.79 -24.03
CA PHE A 331 2.90 -21.65 -24.63
C PHE A 331 2.77 -21.70 -26.15
N ASN A 332 3.24 -20.65 -26.81
CA ASN A 332 3.33 -20.55 -28.27
C ASN A 332 4.81 -20.66 -28.66
N PRO A 333 5.25 -21.83 -29.17
CA PRO A 333 6.63 -22.04 -29.61
C PRO A 333 7.03 -21.07 -30.72
N ALA A 334 8.30 -20.63 -30.72
CA ALA A 334 8.82 -19.73 -31.76
C ALA A 334 9.04 -20.43 -33.11
N ASP A 335 9.22 -21.75 -33.10
CA ASP A 335 9.42 -22.59 -34.29
C ASP A 335 8.08 -22.95 -34.99
N GLY A 336 6.94 -22.52 -34.44
CA GLY A 336 5.62 -22.81 -34.99
C GLY A 336 5.09 -24.20 -34.66
N SER A 337 5.74 -24.95 -33.76
CA SER A 337 5.22 -26.22 -33.26
C SER A 337 3.93 -26.05 -32.45
N GLU A 338 3.28 -27.17 -32.10
CA GLU A 338 1.97 -27.16 -31.46
C GLU A 338 1.98 -26.42 -30.11
N ARG A 339 0.91 -25.64 -29.88
CA ARG A 339 0.73 -24.90 -28.62
C ARG A 339 0.53 -25.87 -27.47
N SER A 340 1.16 -25.56 -26.33
CA SER A 340 1.04 -26.36 -25.11
C SER A 340 0.34 -25.58 -24.00
N LEU A 341 -0.54 -26.25 -23.25
CA LEU A 341 -1.22 -25.65 -22.11
C LEU A 341 -0.26 -25.55 -20.91
N TYR A 342 -0.19 -24.37 -20.31
CA TYR A 342 0.42 -24.14 -19.01
C TYR A 342 -0.66 -23.82 -17.98
N TYR A 343 -0.60 -24.48 -16.84
CA TYR A 343 -1.43 -24.13 -15.70
C TYR A 343 -0.64 -24.24 -14.39
N LYS A 344 -1.00 -23.35 -13.47
CA LYS A 344 -0.52 -23.33 -12.09
C LYS A 344 -1.70 -23.00 -11.20
N ILE A 345 -2.02 -23.87 -10.25
CA ILE A 345 -3.15 -23.70 -9.34
C ILE A 345 -2.60 -23.86 -7.92
N GLY A 346 -2.78 -22.83 -7.12
CA GLY A 346 -2.44 -22.81 -5.70
C GLY A 346 -3.69 -22.56 -4.87
N GLY A 347 -3.68 -22.99 -3.63
CA GLY A 347 -4.78 -22.69 -2.73
C GLY A 347 -4.55 -23.22 -1.34
N GLY A 348 -5.53 -22.98 -0.48
CA GLY A 348 -5.53 -23.56 0.85
C GLY A 348 -6.84 -23.37 1.58
N VAL A 349 -7.04 -24.20 2.59
CA VAL A 349 -8.17 -24.13 3.51
C VAL A 349 -7.62 -24.03 4.92
N ALA A 350 -8.18 -23.12 5.71
CA ALA A 350 -7.84 -22.92 7.10
C ALA A 350 -9.11 -22.95 7.98
N ILE A 351 -8.99 -23.57 9.14
CA ILE A 351 -9.94 -23.42 10.24
C ILE A 351 -9.27 -22.51 11.27
N VAL A 352 -9.95 -21.42 11.64
CA VAL A 352 -9.44 -20.42 12.56
C VAL A 352 -10.42 -20.26 13.71
N GLY A 353 -9.94 -20.54 14.92
CA GLY A 353 -10.61 -20.19 16.17
C GLY A 353 -9.97 -18.94 16.76
N ARG A 354 -10.78 -17.97 17.15
CA ARG A 354 -10.33 -16.76 17.85
C ARG A 354 -11.14 -16.54 19.12
N LEU A 355 -10.42 -16.29 20.20
CA LEU A 355 -10.97 -15.85 21.47
C LEU A 355 -10.27 -14.55 21.84
N TYR A 356 -11.03 -13.48 21.97
CA TYR A 356 -10.56 -12.17 22.35
C TYR A 356 -11.36 -11.65 23.56
N GLY A 357 -10.67 -10.99 24.48
CA GLY A 357 -11.27 -10.35 25.63
C GLY A 357 -10.45 -9.14 26.04
N GLU A 358 -11.14 -8.03 26.31
CA GLU A 358 -10.56 -6.79 26.79
C GLU A 358 -11.47 -6.19 27.86
N VAL A 359 -10.85 -5.76 28.97
CA VAL A 359 -11.52 -4.95 29.99
C VAL A 359 -10.75 -3.65 30.13
N ASP A 360 -11.42 -2.52 29.91
CA ASP A 360 -10.83 -1.19 30.01
C ASP A 360 -11.57 -0.32 31.05
N PHE A 361 -10.88 -0.01 32.15
CA PHE A 361 -11.35 0.89 33.21
C PHE A 361 -10.77 2.32 33.06
N GLY A 362 -10.18 2.67 31.92
CA GLY A 362 -9.57 3.96 31.61
C GLY A 362 -8.12 4.08 32.12
N ILE A 363 -7.89 3.87 33.42
CA ILE A 363 -6.54 3.88 34.01
C ILE A 363 -5.88 2.51 33.87
N ILE A 364 -6.67 1.43 34.03
CA ILE A 364 -6.20 0.06 33.94
C ILE A 364 -6.93 -0.62 32.79
N SER A 365 -6.18 -1.23 31.89
CA SER A 365 -6.71 -2.03 30.79
C SER A 365 -5.99 -3.36 30.72
N VAL A 366 -6.75 -4.44 30.53
CA VAL A 366 -6.25 -5.80 30.35
C VAL A 366 -6.84 -6.36 29.07
N SER A 367 -6.00 -6.93 28.20
CA SER A 367 -6.44 -7.62 26.99
C SER A 367 -5.76 -8.97 26.85
N ILE A 368 -6.51 -9.95 26.33
CA ILE A 368 -6.05 -11.28 25.99
C ILE A 368 -6.63 -11.64 24.62
N GLU A 369 -5.79 -12.18 23.75
CA GLU A 369 -6.15 -12.75 22.46
C GLU A 369 -5.51 -14.12 22.32
N VAL A 370 -6.32 -15.11 21.93
CA VAL A 370 -5.89 -16.46 21.58
C VAL A 370 -6.40 -16.75 20.18
N ILE A 371 -5.49 -17.12 19.29
CA ILE A 371 -5.78 -17.55 17.93
C ILE A 371 -5.22 -18.96 17.74
N ALA A 372 -6.06 -19.88 17.29
CA ALA A 372 -5.66 -21.21 16.86
C ALA A 372 -6.03 -21.38 15.38
N ARG A 373 -5.06 -21.73 14.54
CA ARG A 373 -5.23 -21.91 13.09
C ARG A 373 -4.70 -23.28 12.70
N ALA A 374 -5.50 -24.06 11.98
CA ALA A 374 -5.07 -25.27 11.28
C ALA A 374 -5.30 -25.05 9.79
N MET A 375 -4.26 -25.25 8.97
CA MET A 375 -4.25 -24.88 7.56
C MET A 375 -3.62 -25.96 6.70
N ILE A 376 -4.21 -26.20 5.55
CA ILE A 376 -3.66 -27.04 4.47
C ILE A 376 -3.50 -26.13 3.25
N GLN A 377 -2.33 -26.12 2.65
CA GLN A 377 -2.05 -25.44 1.39
C GLN A 377 -1.59 -26.45 0.35
N PHE A 378 -1.89 -26.17 -0.92
CA PHE A 378 -1.44 -26.98 -2.04
C PHE A 378 -0.96 -26.08 -3.18
N LEU A 379 -0.01 -26.59 -3.96
CA LEU A 379 0.44 -26.00 -5.21
C LEU A 379 0.59 -27.09 -6.26
N ILE A 380 -0.11 -26.92 -7.37
CA ILE A 380 -0.07 -27.79 -8.55
C ILE A 380 0.41 -26.94 -9.72
N GLU A 381 1.55 -27.27 -10.29
CA GLU A 381 2.07 -26.63 -11.50
C GLU A 381 2.43 -27.73 -12.50
N VAL A 382 2.01 -27.57 -13.76
CA VAL A 382 2.26 -28.60 -14.78
C VAL A 382 3.76 -28.84 -14.97
N TYR A 383 4.17 -30.10 -15.14
CA TYR A 383 5.58 -30.54 -15.18
C TYR A 383 6.39 -30.29 -13.89
N GLN A 384 5.77 -29.86 -12.79
CA GLN A 384 6.41 -29.71 -11.49
C GLN A 384 5.83 -30.69 -10.47
N PRO A 385 6.58 -31.05 -9.42
CA PRO A 385 6.03 -31.78 -8.28
C PRO A 385 4.87 -31.01 -7.62
N ILE A 386 3.85 -31.74 -7.16
CA ILE A 386 2.76 -31.16 -6.38
C ILE A 386 3.26 -30.99 -4.94
N LEU A 387 3.07 -29.79 -4.40
CA LEU A 387 3.45 -29.44 -3.03
C LEU A 387 2.21 -29.37 -2.14
N ILE A 388 2.28 -29.95 -0.96
CA ILE A 388 1.22 -29.88 0.06
C ILE A 388 1.86 -29.50 1.40
N ASP A 389 1.40 -28.41 2.00
CA ASP A 389 1.87 -27.91 3.29
C ASP A 389 0.75 -27.95 4.33
N LEU A 390 1.05 -28.55 5.47
CA LEU A 390 0.21 -28.53 6.66
C LEU A 390 0.82 -27.57 7.68
N THR A 391 0.05 -26.59 8.16
CA THR A 391 0.47 -25.66 9.20
C THR A 391 -0.53 -25.64 10.33
N ALA A 392 -0.06 -25.84 11.56
CA ALA A 392 -0.81 -25.58 12.78
C ALA A 392 -0.13 -24.43 13.54
N GLU A 393 -0.90 -23.40 13.88
CA GLU A 393 -0.43 -22.21 14.56
C GLU A 393 -1.29 -21.93 15.79
N VAL A 394 -0.64 -21.60 16.91
CA VAL A 394 -1.28 -21.05 18.10
C VAL A 394 -0.56 -19.75 18.46
N SER A 395 -1.32 -18.68 18.61
CA SER A 395 -0.83 -17.36 19.03
C SER A 395 -1.61 -16.89 20.25
N VAL A 396 -0.90 -16.51 21.31
CA VAL A 396 -1.46 -15.92 22.52
C VAL A 396 -0.79 -14.58 22.75
N LYS A 397 -1.60 -13.53 22.86
CA LYS A 397 -1.13 -12.19 23.21
C LYS A 397 -1.89 -11.71 24.42
N ALA A 398 -1.18 -11.21 25.42
CA ALA A 398 -1.76 -10.56 26.58
C ALA A 398 -1.10 -9.20 26.80
N SER A 399 -1.89 -8.21 27.22
CA SER A 399 -1.35 -6.93 27.61
C SER A 399 -2.04 -6.37 28.84
N VAL A 400 -1.25 -5.73 29.70
CA VAL A 400 -1.74 -5.00 30.86
C VAL A 400 -1.20 -3.58 30.76
N LYS A 401 -2.09 -2.60 30.78
CA LYS A 401 -1.75 -1.18 30.82
C LYS A 401 -2.20 -0.61 32.17
N ILE A 402 -1.30 0.08 32.86
CA ILE A 402 -1.57 0.83 34.08
C ILE A 402 -1.05 2.25 33.85
N ALA A 403 -1.96 3.22 33.78
CA ALA A 403 -1.69 4.60 33.42
C ALA A 403 -0.87 4.71 32.11
N PHE A 404 0.40 5.11 32.17
CA PHE A 404 1.29 5.25 31.01
C PHE A 404 2.19 4.03 30.77
N VAL A 405 2.22 3.06 31.68
CA VAL A 405 3.04 1.85 31.56
C VAL A 405 2.22 0.73 30.91
N ARG A 406 2.78 0.07 29.90
CA ARG A 406 2.17 -1.08 29.23
C ARG A 406 3.12 -2.26 29.21
N ILE A 407 2.69 -3.37 29.80
CA ILE A 407 3.37 -4.66 29.81
C ILE A 407 2.71 -5.56 28.77
N ARG A 408 3.50 -6.26 27.96
CA ARG A 408 3.02 -7.17 26.91
C ARG A 408 3.66 -8.54 27.08
N PHE A 409 2.85 -9.57 26.94
CA PHE A 409 3.27 -10.96 26.89
C PHE A 409 2.79 -11.54 25.58
N SER A 410 3.64 -12.33 24.92
CA SER A 410 3.25 -13.03 23.70
C SER A 410 3.87 -14.41 23.67
N PHE A 411 3.09 -15.39 23.27
CA PHE A 411 3.52 -16.74 22.96
C PHE A 411 3.02 -17.10 21.56
N SER A 412 3.86 -17.74 20.77
CA SER A 412 3.49 -18.26 19.45
C SER A 412 4.16 -19.60 19.22
N LEU A 413 3.39 -20.58 18.77
CA LEU A 413 3.87 -21.88 18.34
C LEU A 413 3.37 -22.13 16.91
N THR A 414 4.29 -22.53 16.04
CA THR A 414 3.96 -22.93 14.66
C THR A 414 4.59 -24.27 14.39
N VAL A 415 3.78 -25.24 13.96
CA VAL A 415 4.22 -26.57 13.50
C VAL A 415 3.90 -26.66 12.02
N LYS A 416 4.90 -27.06 11.22
CA LYS A 416 4.77 -27.20 9.77
C LYS A 416 5.21 -28.59 9.33
N GLN A 417 4.48 -29.16 8.37
CA GLN A 417 4.84 -30.40 7.69
C GLN A 417 4.59 -30.25 6.19
N SER A 418 5.57 -30.59 5.38
CA SER A 418 5.48 -30.52 3.92
C SER A 418 5.51 -31.93 3.32
N PHE A 419 4.75 -32.11 2.24
CA PHE A 419 4.73 -33.31 1.42
C PHE A 419 4.93 -32.93 -0.04
N THR A 420 5.67 -33.74 -0.77
CA THR A 420 5.90 -33.57 -2.20
C THR A 420 5.46 -34.82 -2.92
N ILE A 421 4.53 -34.66 -3.86
CA ILE A 421 4.10 -35.72 -4.77
C ILE A 421 4.82 -35.50 -6.11
N PRO A 422 5.57 -36.49 -6.63
CA PRO A 422 6.26 -36.35 -7.90
C PRO A 422 5.34 -35.92 -9.05
N SER A 423 5.88 -35.18 -10.02
CA SER A 423 5.14 -34.78 -11.22
C SER A 423 4.55 -36.01 -11.93
N PRO A 424 3.26 -36.01 -12.29
CA PRO A 424 2.68 -37.08 -13.08
C PRO A 424 3.22 -37.08 -14.54
N GLN A 425 3.66 -35.92 -15.05
CA GLN A 425 4.36 -35.80 -16.33
C GLN A 425 5.86 -36.09 -16.14
N LYS A 426 6.36 -37.09 -16.87
CA LYS A 426 7.78 -37.48 -16.86
C LYS A 426 8.60 -36.85 -17.99
N GLU A 427 7.93 -36.26 -18.97
CA GLU A 427 8.56 -35.59 -20.10
C GLU A 427 9.07 -34.21 -19.71
N THR A 428 10.07 -33.72 -20.44
CA THR A 428 10.55 -32.35 -20.29
C THR A 428 9.46 -31.37 -20.72
N ALA A 429 9.28 -30.29 -19.96
CA ALA A 429 8.30 -29.27 -20.31
C ALA A 429 8.58 -28.66 -21.71
N PRO A 430 7.56 -28.46 -22.57
CA PRO A 430 7.74 -27.97 -23.94
C PRO A 430 8.45 -26.60 -24.09
N TRP A 431 8.46 -25.79 -23.04
CA TRP A 431 9.15 -24.49 -23.02
C TRP A 431 10.62 -24.57 -22.55
N LEU A 432 11.08 -25.76 -22.17
CA LEU A 432 12.46 -26.01 -21.77
C LEU A 432 13.29 -26.70 -22.86
N THR A 433 12.63 -27.30 -23.85
CA THR A 433 13.22 -27.78 -25.11
C THR A 433 13.51 -26.60 -26.02
#